data_AF-A0A519BT61-F1
#
_entry.id   AF-A0A519BT61-F1
#
_cell.length_a   1.000
_cell.length_b   1.000
_cell.length_c   1.000
_cell.angle_alpha   90.00
_cell.angle_beta   90.00
_cell.angle_gamma   90.00
#
_symmetry.space_group_name_H-M   'P 1'
#
loop_
_entity.id
_entity.type
_entity.pdbx_description
1 polymer ?
#
loop_
_entity_poly.entity_id
_entity_poly.type
_entity_poly.pdbx_seq_one_letter_code
_entity_poly.pdbx_strand_id
1 'polypeptide(L)'
;MEINMKKILIFLFFILILFSFISISSAHEANEENEKKYMGERIDDFFRKSSGNLAIISSIIITLLVYISIKIKKTEKIKYTLFILISLVIILTTIYLSGTTIYLNIISETGGPVHWHSDFEIWNCGEEVNLISPTGLTNKVGNPVLHEHNDNRVHVEGVLLEKKHADLHSFFEVIGGSLTSERLTVPTDNGIIDMENKDKCKEKEGKLQAFLLKVKNPSALKKDGFIFEQTKLENFENYILSPYAYVPPGDCIIIEFDIEKDKTDKICESYTVAIERGDLKEE
;
A
#
# COMPACT_ATOMS: atom_id res chain seq x y z
N MET A 1 -20.18 30.49 -38.62
CA MET A 1 -20.99 30.00 -37.48
C MET A 1 -20.54 30.75 -36.23
N GLU A 2 -21.28 31.77 -35.79
CA GLU A 2 -20.96 32.47 -34.55
C GLU A 2 -21.31 31.57 -33.38
N ILE A 3 -20.30 30.91 -32.82
CA ILE A 3 -20.49 30.15 -31.59
C ILE A 3 -20.77 31.16 -30.48
N ASN A 4 -21.97 31.08 -29.89
CA ASN A 4 -22.39 31.98 -28.81
C ASN A 4 -21.57 31.67 -27.56
N MET A 5 -20.49 32.44 -27.40
CA MET A 5 -19.48 32.27 -26.35
C MET A 5 -20.06 32.39 -24.94
N LYS A 6 -21.16 33.13 -24.77
CA LYS A 6 -21.90 33.21 -23.51
C LYS A 6 -22.50 31.84 -23.16
N LYS A 7 -22.99 31.09 -24.15
CA LYS A 7 -23.47 29.72 -23.97
C LYS A 7 -22.33 28.75 -23.62
N ILE A 8 -21.14 28.90 -24.23
CA ILE A 8 -19.97 28.08 -23.87
C ILE A 8 -19.55 28.32 -22.43
N LEU A 9 -19.46 29.58 -22.00
CA LEU A 9 -19.07 29.92 -20.63
C LEU A 9 -20.09 29.43 -19.61
N ILE A 10 -21.38 29.59 -19.88
CA ILE A 10 -22.45 29.04 -19.03
C ILE A 10 -22.36 27.51 -18.97
N PHE A 11 -22.08 26.86 -20.11
CA PHE A 11 -21.93 25.41 -20.16
C PHE A 11 -20.71 24.92 -19.37
N LEU A 12 -19.55 25.57 -19.52
CA LEU A 12 -18.33 25.24 -18.74
C LEU A 12 -18.54 25.48 -17.24
N PHE A 13 -19.25 26.54 -16.88
CA PHE A 13 -19.61 26.82 -15.49
C PHE A 13 -20.57 25.76 -14.93
N PHE A 14 -21.55 25.34 -15.73
CA PHE A 14 -22.47 24.27 -15.35
C PHE A 14 -21.75 22.93 -15.21
N ILE A 15 -20.77 22.63 -16.07
CA ILE A 15 -19.90 21.47 -15.96
C ILE A 15 -19.12 21.51 -14.64
N LEU A 16 -18.52 22.65 -14.29
CA LEU A 16 -17.80 22.84 -13.02
C LEU A 16 -18.73 22.59 -11.81
N ILE A 17 -19.95 23.11 -11.84
CA ILE A 17 -20.96 22.87 -10.79
C ILE A 17 -21.35 21.40 -10.73
N LEU A 18 -21.67 20.78 -11.87
CA LEU A 18 -22.06 19.37 -11.92
C LEU A 18 -20.96 18.46 -11.37
N PHE A 19 -19.69 18.77 -11.67
CA PHE A 19 -18.54 18.06 -11.11
C PHE A 19 -18.39 18.22 -9.60
N SER A 20 -18.72 19.40 -9.05
CA SER A 20 -18.76 19.58 -7.60
C SER A 20 -19.83 18.72 -6.92
N PHE A 21 -20.95 18.43 -7.61
CA PHE A 21 -22.01 17.57 -7.08
C PHE A 21 -21.71 16.07 -7.16
N ILE A 22 -21.03 15.60 -8.22
CA ILE A 22 -20.64 14.18 -8.36
C ILE A 22 -19.73 13.74 -7.19
N SER A 23 -18.90 14.66 -6.69
CA SER A 23 -18.03 14.43 -5.54
C SER A 23 -18.81 14.28 -4.21
N ILE A 24 -20.00 14.89 -4.11
CA ILE A 24 -20.84 14.87 -2.90
C ILE A 24 -21.74 13.62 -2.88
N SER A 25 -22.31 13.25 -4.03
CA SER A 25 -23.22 12.09 -4.11
C SER A 25 -22.53 10.76 -3.80
N SER A 26 -21.23 10.64 -4.09
CA SER A 26 -20.45 9.43 -3.78
C SER A 26 -20.17 9.25 -2.28
N ALA A 27 -20.38 10.29 -1.45
CA ALA A 27 -20.15 10.24 -0.01
C ALA A 27 -21.37 9.78 0.80
N HIS A 28 -22.56 9.69 0.19
CA HIS A 28 -23.81 9.45 0.91
C HIS A 28 -24.35 8.02 0.81
N GLU A 29 -23.64 7.11 0.13
CA GLU A 29 -24.08 5.73 -0.12
C GLU A 29 -23.31 4.69 0.73
N ALA A 30 -22.91 5.07 1.96
CA ALA A 30 -22.30 4.16 2.93
C ALA A 30 -23.33 3.75 3.99
N ASN A 31 -23.72 2.47 3.97
CA ASN A 31 -24.73 1.84 4.82
C ASN A 31 -24.17 1.60 6.25
N GLU A 32 -24.97 1.92 7.29
CA GLU A 32 -24.54 2.17 8.69
C GLU A 32 -24.13 0.94 9.55
N GLU A 33 -24.34 -0.32 9.15
CA GLU A 33 -24.24 -1.43 10.12
C GLU A 33 -22.88 -2.16 10.23
N ASN A 34 -21.88 -1.86 9.39
CA ASN A 34 -20.53 -2.50 9.45
C ASN A 34 -19.38 -1.49 9.68
N GLU A 35 -19.69 -0.29 10.17
CA GLU A 35 -18.90 0.91 9.89
C GLU A 35 -17.61 1.08 10.72
N LYS A 36 -17.51 0.52 11.92
CA LYS A 36 -16.40 0.86 12.83
C LYS A 36 -15.09 0.10 12.63
N LYS A 37 -15.11 -1.14 12.13
CA LYS A 37 -13.89 -1.92 11.89
C LYS A 37 -13.25 -1.62 10.53
N TYR A 38 -14.04 -1.11 9.59
CA TYR A 38 -13.66 -0.81 8.21
C TYR A 38 -13.58 0.68 7.91
N MET A 39 -13.64 1.56 8.92
CA MET A 39 -13.73 3.00 8.68
C MET A 39 -12.39 3.61 8.24
N GLY A 40 -11.27 3.22 8.87
CA GLY A 40 -9.95 3.74 8.54
C GLY A 40 -9.55 3.42 7.10
N GLU A 41 -9.55 2.14 6.74
CA GLU A 41 -9.23 1.65 5.39
C GLU A 41 -10.11 2.29 4.29
N ARG A 42 -11.40 2.53 4.58
CA ARG A 42 -12.32 3.17 3.63
C ARG A 42 -12.05 4.67 3.45
N ILE A 43 -11.49 5.35 4.46
CA ILE A 43 -11.19 6.79 4.39
C ILE A 43 -9.98 7.06 3.50
N ASP A 44 -8.88 6.32 3.66
CA ASP A 44 -7.70 6.49 2.77
C ASP A 44 -8.07 6.18 1.33
N ASP A 45 -8.71 5.04 1.09
CA ASP A 45 -9.15 4.64 -0.25
C ASP A 45 -10.11 5.65 -0.88
N PHE A 46 -11.03 6.21 -0.09
CA PHE A 46 -11.92 7.27 -0.53
C PHE A 46 -11.14 8.52 -0.95
N PHE A 47 -10.24 9.03 -0.10
CA PHE A 47 -9.47 10.24 -0.41
C PHE A 47 -8.50 10.00 -1.58
N ARG A 48 -7.89 8.82 -1.68
CA ARG A 48 -7.00 8.45 -2.78
C ARG A 48 -7.76 8.40 -4.10
N LYS A 49 -8.90 7.71 -4.14
CA LYS A 49 -9.77 7.62 -5.34
C LYS A 49 -10.34 8.98 -5.72
N SER A 50 -10.80 9.75 -4.75
CA SER A 50 -11.34 11.10 -4.97
C SER A 50 -10.25 12.04 -5.50
N SER A 51 -9.06 12.03 -4.90
CA SER A 51 -7.90 12.83 -5.34
C SER A 51 -7.47 12.47 -6.76
N GLY A 52 -7.37 11.18 -7.08
CA GLY A 52 -7.05 10.71 -8.42
C GLY A 52 -8.08 11.15 -9.46
N ASN A 53 -9.37 10.97 -9.17
CA ASN A 53 -10.46 11.41 -10.05
C ASN A 53 -10.45 12.92 -10.24
N LEU A 54 -10.28 13.70 -9.17
CA LEU A 54 -10.20 15.15 -9.23
C LEU A 54 -9.02 15.59 -10.10
N ALA A 55 -7.85 14.99 -9.93
CA ALA A 55 -6.66 15.31 -10.74
C ALA A 55 -6.89 15.04 -12.24
N ILE A 56 -7.52 13.92 -12.59
CA ILE A 56 -7.86 13.57 -13.98
C ILE A 56 -8.87 14.58 -14.56
N ILE A 57 -9.95 14.85 -13.84
CA ILE A 57 -11.01 15.78 -14.28
C ILE A 57 -10.43 17.18 -14.47
N SER A 58 -9.68 17.68 -13.48
CA SER A 58 -9.02 18.99 -13.56
C SER A 58 -8.06 19.07 -14.74
N SER A 59 -7.30 18.00 -15.02
CA SER A 59 -6.39 17.94 -16.18
C SER A 59 -7.15 18.03 -17.50
N ILE A 60 -8.30 17.36 -17.64
CA ILE A 60 -9.16 17.43 -18.83
C ILE A 60 -9.72 18.84 -19.00
N ILE A 61 -10.24 19.45 -17.92
CA ILE A 61 -10.81 20.80 -17.94
C ILE A 61 -9.73 21.83 -18.33
N ILE A 62 -8.54 21.77 -17.72
CA ILE A 62 -7.42 22.65 -18.03
C ILE A 62 -7.02 22.48 -19.51
N THR A 63 -6.90 21.25 -20.00
CA THR A 63 -6.55 20.98 -21.40
C THR A 63 -7.57 21.59 -22.36
N LEU A 64 -8.87 21.45 -22.08
CA LEU A 64 -9.94 22.06 -22.86
C LEU A 64 -9.88 23.59 -22.83
N LEU A 65 -9.69 24.19 -21.65
CA LEU A 65 -9.58 25.65 -21.49
C LEU A 65 -8.36 26.21 -22.23
N VAL A 66 -7.22 25.53 -22.17
CA VAL A 66 -6.00 25.89 -22.90
C VAL A 66 -6.22 25.77 -24.41
N TYR A 67 -6.82 24.67 -24.87
CA TYR A 67 -7.15 24.50 -26.30
C TYR A 67 -8.07 25.60 -26.81
N ILE A 68 -9.11 25.95 -26.05
CA ILE A 68 -10.02 27.06 -26.35
C ILE A 68 -9.25 28.39 -26.39
N SER A 69 -8.35 28.62 -25.41
CA SER A 69 -7.51 29.82 -25.36
C SER A 69 -6.65 30.00 -26.60
N ILE A 70 -6.08 28.90 -27.13
CA ILE A 70 -5.27 28.91 -28.36
C ILE A 70 -6.12 29.22 -29.61
N LYS A 71 -7.33 28.68 -29.70
CA LYS A 71 -8.20 28.84 -30.89
C LYS A 71 -8.90 30.19 -30.94
N ILE A 72 -9.14 30.82 -29.80
CA ILE A 72 -9.88 32.09 -29.74
C ILE A 72 -8.93 33.28 -30.05
N LYS A 73 -8.94 33.74 -31.30
CA LYS A 73 -8.40 35.05 -31.70
C LYS A 73 -9.39 36.18 -31.38
N LYS A 74 -9.64 36.47 -30.09
CA LYS A 74 -10.59 37.52 -29.68
C LYS A 74 -10.00 38.49 -28.63
N THR A 75 -10.85 39.42 -28.20
CA THR A 75 -10.60 40.55 -27.29
C THR A 75 -9.88 40.14 -25.99
N GLU A 76 -9.06 41.06 -25.46
CA GLU A 76 -8.29 40.88 -24.22
C GLU A 76 -9.12 40.40 -23.03
N LYS A 77 -10.39 40.83 -22.93
CA LYS A 77 -11.32 40.39 -21.87
C LYS A 77 -11.49 38.87 -21.83
N ILE A 78 -11.55 38.20 -22.98
CA ILE A 78 -11.78 36.74 -23.03
C ILE A 78 -10.53 35.98 -22.61
N LYS A 79 -9.35 36.46 -23.01
CA LYS A 79 -8.07 35.88 -22.58
C LYS A 79 -7.95 35.93 -21.07
N TYR A 80 -8.28 37.08 -20.48
CA TYR A 80 -8.27 37.28 -19.03
C TYR A 80 -9.26 36.36 -18.33
N THR A 81 -10.49 36.21 -18.85
CA THR A 81 -11.48 35.27 -18.28
C THR A 81 -11.00 33.81 -18.35
N LEU A 82 -10.44 33.37 -19.48
CA LEU A 82 -9.91 32.00 -19.60
C LEU A 82 -8.73 31.76 -18.66
N PHE A 83 -7.84 32.74 -18.52
CA PHE A 83 -6.74 32.70 -17.57
C PHE A 83 -7.26 32.51 -16.14
N ILE A 84 -8.22 33.33 -15.70
CA ILE A 84 -8.83 33.20 -14.37
C ILE A 84 -9.43 31.81 -14.16
N LEU A 85 -10.16 31.28 -15.15
CA LEU A 85 -10.79 29.95 -15.02
C LEU A 85 -9.73 28.85 -14.88
N ILE A 86 -8.66 28.90 -15.68
CA ILE A 86 -7.53 27.96 -15.58
C ILE A 86 -6.89 28.06 -14.19
N SER A 87 -6.55 29.27 -13.75
CA SER A 87 -5.96 29.51 -12.43
C SER A 87 -6.87 29.01 -11.30
N LEU A 88 -8.18 29.25 -11.40
CA LEU A 88 -9.14 28.80 -10.41
C LEU A 88 -9.19 27.27 -10.29
N VAL A 89 -9.23 26.55 -11.41
CA VAL A 89 -9.21 25.07 -11.41
C VAL A 89 -7.93 24.54 -10.77
N ILE A 90 -6.78 25.12 -11.12
CA ILE A 90 -5.49 24.75 -10.53
C ILE A 90 -5.50 24.99 -9.02
N ILE A 91 -5.88 26.19 -8.57
CA ILE A 91 -5.89 26.55 -7.15
C ILE A 91 -6.82 25.64 -6.34
N LEU A 92 -8.04 25.39 -6.83
CA LEU A 92 -9.00 24.53 -6.13
C LEU A 92 -8.52 23.09 -6.04
N THR A 93 -7.95 22.55 -7.12
CA THR A 93 -7.37 21.20 -7.12
C THR A 93 -6.21 21.12 -6.13
N THR A 94 -5.29 22.10 -6.14
CA THR A 94 -4.15 22.14 -5.22
C THR A 94 -4.57 22.25 -3.76
N ILE A 95 -5.59 23.07 -3.45
CA ILE A 95 -6.13 23.19 -2.08
C ILE A 95 -6.72 21.86 -1.62
N TYR A 96 -7.48 21.18 -2.48
CA TYR A 96 -8.06 19.88 -2.15
C TYR A 96 -7.00 18.81 -1.92
N LEU A 97 -6.05 18.66 -2.84
CA LEU A 97 -4.98 17.65 -2.74
C LEU A 97 -4.08 17.91 -1.52
N SER A 98 -3.69 19.17 -1.29
CA SER A 98 -2.91 19.55 -0.10
C SER A 98 -3.71 19.33 1.18
N GLY A 99 -4.98 19.72 1.19
CA GLY A 99 -5.86 19.60 2.36
C GLY A 99 -6.10 18.14 2.76
N THR A 100 -6.36 17.26 1.80
CA THR A 100 -6.51 15.82 2.03
C THR A 100 -5.22 15.17 2.51
N THR A 101 -4.07 15.54 1.93
CA THR A 101 -2.76 15.06 2.37
C THR A 101 -2.47 15.47 3.83
N ILE A 102 -2.67 16.75 4.17
CA ILE A 102 -2.49 17.25 5.54
C ILE A 102 -3.46 16.54 6.50
N TYR A 103 -4.72 16.38 6.10
CA TYR A 103 -5.73 15.70 6.90
C TYR A 103 -5.31 14.26 7.22
N LEU A 104 -4.95 13.47 6.19
CA LEU A 104 -4.50 12.08 6.36
C LEU A 104 -3.27 11.99 7.27
N ASN A 105 -2.29 12.87 7.10
CA ASN A 105 -1.10 12.89 7.96
C ASN A 105 -1.45 13.19 9.43
N ILE A 106 -2.40 14.09 9.69
CA ILE A 106 -2.83 14.44 11.06
C ILE A 106 -3.54 13.26 11.74
N ILE A 107 -4.38 12.52 11.02
CA ILE A 107 -5.15 11.42 11.60
C ILE A 107 -4.39 10.08 11.59
N SER A 108 -3.28 9.98 10.85
CA SER A 108 -2.46 8.77 10.78
C SER A 108 -1.66 8.50 12.04
N GLU A 109 -1.56 7.24 12.45
CA GLU A 109 -0.70 6.82 13.56
C GLU A 109 0.79 6.99 13.28
N THR A 110 1.18 7.09 12.01
CA THR A 110 2.56 7.31 11.58
C THR A 110 2.93 8.79 11.46
N GLY A 111 1.95 9.70 11.50
CA GLY A 111 2.14 11.14 11.33
C GLY A 111 2.54 11.57 9.91
N GLY A 112 2.39 10.68 8.93
CA GLY A 112 2.84 10.90 7.56
C GLY A 112 3.13 9.59 6.79
N PRO A 113 3.60 9.71 5.53
CA PRO A 113 3.92 8.56 4.72
C PRO A 113 5.13 7.81 5.28
N VAL A 114 5.07 6.49 5.18
CA VAL A 114 6.14 5.57 5.57
C VAL A 114 6.70 4.84 4.35
N HIS A 115 7.84 4.18 4.57
CA HIS A 115 8.49 3.30 3.63
C HIS A 115 9.23 2.27 4.48
N TRP A 116 8.53 1.18 4.82
CA TRP A 116 9.07 0.11 5.64
C TRP A 116 9.24 -1.16 4.82
N HIS A 117 10.27 -1.93 5.18
CA HIS A 117 10.63 -3.18 4.55
C HIS A 117 10.76 -4.26 5.63
N SER A 118 10.20 -5.42 5.34
CA SER A 118 10.46 -6.66 6.06
C SER A 118 10.64 -7.78 5.05
N ASP A 119 11.73 -8.52 5.16
CA ASP A 119 11.94 -9.69 4.30
C ASP A 119 11.15 -10.86 4.86
N PHE A 120 10.67 -11.72 3.96
CA PHE A 120 9.96 -12.92 4.35
C PHE A 120 10.31 -14.11 3.47
N GLU A 121 10.14 -15.31 4.00
CA GLU A 121 10.19 -16.55 3.23
C GLU A 121 9.02 -17.43 3.62
N ILE A 122 8.50 -18.20 2.66
CA ILE A 122 7.43 -19.17 2.88
C ILE A 122 7.96 -20.54 2.53
N TRP A 123 7.77 -21.50 3.42
CA TRP A 123 8.24 -22.87 3.22
C TRP A 123 7.08 -23.86 3.40
N ASN A 124 6.88 -24.73 2.42
CA ASN A 124 5.94 -25.84 2.48
C ASN A 124 6.73 -27.15 2.51
N CYS A 125 6.77 -27.81 3.68
CA CYS A 125 7.47 -29.08 3.87
C CYS A 125 8.97 -29.05 3.50
N GLY A 126 9.61 -27.89 3.68
CA GLY A 126 11.02 -27.67 3.36
C GLY A 126 11.29 -27.28 1.91
N GLU A 127 10.25 -27.12 1.09
CA GLU A 127 10.32 -26.50 -0.23
C GLU A 127 9.91 -25.04 -0.13
N GLU A 128 10.69 -24.14 -0.72
CA GLU A 128 10.39 -22.70 -0.73
C GLU A 128 9.20 -22.43 -1.65
N VAL A 129 8.30 -21.57 -1.19
CA VAL A 129 7.11 -21.13 -1.90
C VAL A 129 7.28 -19.67 -2.29
N ASN A 130 7.44 -19.44 -3.60
CA ASN A 130 7.44 -18.10 -4.16
C ASN A 130 6.00 -17.62 -4.40
N LEU A 131 5.75 -16.34 -4.15
CA LEU A 131 4.50 -15.70 -4.52
C LEU A 131 4.34 -15.64 -6.05
N ILE A 132 3.13 -15.32 -6.50
CA ILE A 132 2.86 -15.04 -7.90
C ILE A 132 3.75 -13.90 -8.41
N SER A 133 4.34 -14.06 -9.59
CA SER A 133 5.15 -13.01 -10.20
C SER A 133 4.27 -11.79 -10.53
N PRO A 134 4.71 -10.55 -10.25
CA PRO A 134 3.99 -9.36 -10.64
C PRO A 134 3.89 -9.27 -12.16
N THR A 135 2.76 -8.81 -12.67
CA THR A 135 2.52 -8.62 -14.11
C THR A 135 2.07 -7.21 -14.43
N GLY A 136 2.23 -6.79 -15.69
CA GLY A 136 1.76 -5.49 -16.17
C GLY A 136 2.66 -4.31 -15.77
N LEU A 137 2.09 -3.09 -15.83
CA LEU A 137 2.84 -1.84 -15.67
C LEU A 137 3.16 -1.48 -14.21
N THR A 138 2.44 -2.06 -13.25
CA THR A 138 2.61 -1.74 -11.83
C THR A 138 3.76 -2.49 -11.18
N ASN A 139 4.22 -3.59 -11.78
CA ASN A 139 5.30 -4.46 -11.30
C ASN A 139 5.22 -4.76 -9.80
N LYS A 140 4.01 -5.03 -9.28
CA LYS A 140 3.77 -5.33 -7.87
C LYS A 140 2.61 -6.28 -7.68
N VAL A 141 2.65 -7.05 -6.59
CA VAL A 141 1.53 -7.86 -6.09
C VAL A 141 1.05 -7.22 -4.78
N GLY A 142 -0.25 -6.91 -4.70
CA GLY A 142 -0.83 -6.18 -3.57
C GLY A 142 -1.41 -4.82 -3.96
N ASN A 143 -1.53 -3.93 -2.98
CA ASN A 143 -2.13 -2.61 -3.15
C ASN A 143 -1.07 -1.49 -3.08
N PRO A 144 -1.43 -0.20 -3.24
CA PRO A 144 -0.45 0.90 -3.16
C PRO A 144 0.26 1.07 -1.82
N VAL A 145 -0.33 0.57 -0.72
CA VAL A 145 0.23 0.70 0.62
C VAL A 145 1.04 -0.52 1.04
N LEU A 146 0.60 -1.71 0.63
CA LEU A 146 1.13 -2.97 1.09
C LEU A 146 1.28 -3.91 -0.10
N HIS A 147 2.53 -4.24 -0.45
CA HIS A 147 2.84 -4.98 -1.68
C HIS A 147 4.22 -5.65 -1.66
N GLU A 148 4.51 -6.40 -2.72
CA GLU A 148 5.74 -7.15 -2.96
C GLU A 148 6.16 -6.99 -4.44
N HIS A 149 7.47 -7.06 -4.73
CA HIS A 149 8.08 -6.76 -6.03
C HIS A 149 8.83 -7.94 -6.68
N ASN A 150 8.48 -9.19 -6.35
CA ASN A 150 9.26 -10.41 -6.60
C ASN A 150 10.69 -10.34 -6.03
N ASP A 151 10.81 -9.81 -4.81
CA ASP A 151 12.04 -9.62 -4.04
C ASP A 151 11.93 -10.23 -2.62
N ASN A 152 10.88 -11.01 -2.33
CA ASN A 152 10.66 -11.66 -1.03
C ASN A 152 10.65 -10.65 0.13
N ARG A 153 10.10 -9.46 -0.14
CA ARG A 153 10.03 -8.35 0.80
C ARG A 153 8.64 -7.75 0.83
N VAL A 154 8.10 -7.59 2.03
CA VAL A 154 6.91 -6.79 2.26
C VAL A 154 7.29 -5.31 2.26
N HIS A 155 6.69 -4.56 1.36
CA HIS A 155 6.80 -3.10 1.27
C HIS A 155 5.58 -2.46 1.89
N VAL A 156 5.80 -1.58 2.88
CA VAL A 156 4.76 -0.75 3.50
C VAL A 156 5.03 0.70 3.13
N GLU A 157 4.27 1.24 2.19
CA GLU A 157 4.51 2.55 1.58
C GLU A 157 3.30 3.48 1.69
N GLY A 158 3.52 4.75 2.04
CA GLY A 158 2.42 5.73 2.15
C GLY A 158 1.84 5.84 3.56
N VAL A 159 0.62 6.35 3.71
CA VAL A 159 0.11 6.80 5.01
C VAL A 159 -0.66 5.68 5.70
N LEU A 160 -0.22 5.27 6.89
CA LEU A 160 -0.93 4.27 7.70
C LEU A 160 -1.85 4.96 8.71
N LEU A 161 -3.16 4.82 8.49
CA LEU A 161 -4.15 5.34 9.43
C LEU A 161 -4.10 4.60 10.77
N GLU A 162 -3.92 3.28 10.74
CA GLU A 162 -3.74 2.44 11.92
C GLU A 162 -2.56 1.49 11.68
N LYS A 163 -1.63 1.35 12.64
CA LYS A 163 -0.44 0.49 12.47
C LYS A 163 -0.78 -0.99 12.27
N LYS A 164 -1.93 -1.44 12.76
CA LYS A 164 -2.42 -2.81 12.56
C LYS A 164 -2.58 -3.18 11.07
N HIS A 165 -2.78 -2.20 10.18
CA HIS A 165 -2.87 -2.47 8.73
C HIS A 165 -1.52 -2.82 8.09
N ALA A 166 -0.43 -2.74 8.82
CA ALA A 166 0.89 -3.22 8.42
C ALA A 166 1.23 -4.56 9.12
N ASP A 167 0.24 -5.41 9.36
CA ASP A 167 0.45 -6.76 9.87
C ASP A 167 0.48 -7.83 8.76
N LEU A 168 0.94 -9.04 9.10
CA LEU A 168 1.04 -10.14 8.15
C LEU A 168 -0.34 -10.55 7.60
N HIS A 169 -1.38 -10.56 8.43
CA HIS A 169 -2.74 -10.86 7.99
C HIS A 169 -3.17 -9.95 6.84
N SER A 170 -3.03 -8.63 7.03
CA SER A 170 -3.34 -7.61 6.02
C SER A 170 -2.49 -7.80 4.77
N PHE A 171 -1.19 -8.13 4.92
CA PHE A 171 -0.31 -8.39 3.77
C PHE A 171 -0.81 -9.55 2.91
N PHE A 172 -1.08 -10.71 3.54
CA PHE A 172 -1.55 -11.88 2.82
C PHE A 172 -2.93 -11.67 2.18
N GLU A 173 -3.82 -10.91 2.82
CA GLU A 173 -5.12 -10.57 2.25
C GLU A 173 -4.97 -9.72 0.97
N VAL A 174 -4.13 -8.67 0.98
CA VAL A 174 -4.01 -7.75 -0.17
C VAL A 174 -3.30 -8.37 -1.37
N ILE A 175 -2.43 -9.35 -1.17
CA ILE A 175 -1.79 -10.10 -2.27
C ILE A 175 -2.72 -11.19 -2.85
N GLY A 176 -3.94 -11.33 -2.34
CA GLY A 176 -4.94 -12.29 -2.83
C GLY A 176 -4.89 -13.66 -2.14
N GLY A 177 -4.20 -13.76 -1.01
CA GLY A 177 -4.14 -14.93 -0.14
C GLY A 177 -4.95 -14.74 1.14
N SER A 178 -4.62 -15.52 2.17
CA SER A 178 -5.13 -15.35 3.52
C SER A 178 -4.18 -15.98 4.53
N LEU A 179 -3.99 -15.33 5.68
CA LEU A 179 -3.21 -15.87 6.79
C LEU A 179 -4.04 -15.88 8.07
N THR A 180 -4.10 -17.03 8.72
CA THR A 180 -4.68 -17.26 10.05
C THR A 180 -3.75 -18.15 10.85
N SER A 181 -3.99 -18.27 12.16
CA SER A 181 -3.27 -19.21 13.04
C SER A 181 -3.31 -20.67 12.60
N GLU A 182 -4.31 -21.07 11.80
CA GLU A 182 -4.51 -22.47 11.39
C GLU A 182 -4.25 -22.71 9.90
N ARG A 183 -4.22 -21.66 9.07
CA ARG A 183 -4.23 -21.79 7.62
C ARG A 183 -3.54 -20.62 6.91
N LEU A 184 -2.76 -20.96 5.89
CA LEU A 184 -2.15 -20.04 4.95
C LEU A 184 -2.54 -20.43 3.53
N THR A 185 -3.08 -19.46 2.80
CA THR A 185 -3.38 -19.58 1.36
C THR A 185 -2.57 -18.51 0.63
N VAL A 186 -1.79 -18.90 -0.39
CA VAL A 186 -0.94 -17.99 -1.16
C VAL A 186 -1.09 -18.21 -2.67
N PRO A 187 -1.28 -17.14 -3.46
CA PRO A 187 -1.23 -17.25 -4.92
C PRO A 187 0.22 -17.37 -5.38
N THR A 188 0.47 -18.32 -6.28
CA THR A 188 1.77 -18.59 -6.93
C THR A 188 1.59 -18.63 -8.44
N ASP A 189 2.69 -18.65 -9.19
CA ASP A 189 2.66 -18.82 -10.65
C ASP A 189 2.05 -20.16 -11.09
N ASN A 190 2.02 -21.17 -10.21
CA ASN A 190 1.45 -22.49 -10.46
C ASN A 190 0.02 -22.66 -9.92
N GLY A 191 -0.61 -21.58 -9.45
CA GLY A 191 -1.93 -21.60 -8.83
C GLY A 191 -1.86 -21.29 -7.34
N ILE A 192 -2.95 -21.59 -6.63
CA ILE A 192 -3.07 -21.31 -5.21
C ILE A 192 -2.49 -22.48 -4.42
N ILE A 193 -1.54 -22.19 -3.53
CA ILE A 193 -1.08 -23.14 -2.50
C ILE A 193 -1.89 -22.89 -1.24
N ASP A 194 -2.35 -23.97 -0.64
CA ASP A 194 -3.17 -23.96 0.58
C ASP A 194 -2.52 -24.90 1.59
N MET A 195 -2.26 -24.38 2.79
CA MET A 195 -1.59 -25.07 3.88
C MET A 195 -2.44 -24.93 5.12
N GLU A 196 -3.03 -26.03 5.61
CA GLU A 196 -3.88 -26.05 6.79
C GLU A 196 -3.30 -26.98 7.86
N ASN A 197 -3.38 -26.58 9.13
CA ASN A 197 -2.93 -27.41 10.24
C ASN A 197 -3.55 -28.81 10.18
N LYS A 198 -2.73 -29.83 10.48
CA LYS A 198 -3.04 -31.26 10.38
C LYS A 198 -3.01 -31.83 8.96
N ASP A 199 -2.82 -31.03 7.93
CA ASP A 199 -2.45 -31.57 6.62
C ASP A 199 -1.11 -32.31 6.73
N LYS A 200 -0.91 -33.30 5.85
CA LYS A 200 0.29 -34.12 5.90
C LYS A 200 1.50 -33.37 5.34
N CYS A 201 2.57 -33.38 6.12
CA CYS A 201 3.90 -32.97 5.72
C CYS A 201 4.91 -34.10 5.94
N LYS A 202 5.49 -34.64 4.86
CA LYS A 202 6.41 -35.81 4.92
C LYS A 202 5.85 -36.98 5.75
N GLU A 203 4.59 -37.33 5.52
CA GLU A 203 3.81 -38.35 6.24
C GLU A 203 3.49 -38.08 7.73
N LYS A 204 3.88 -36.93 8.27
CA LYS A 204 3.51 -36.48 9.62
C LYS A 204 2.48 -35.36 9.55
N GLU A 205 1.79 -35.08 10.65
CA GLU A 205 0.95 -33.88 10.73
C GLU A 205 1.84 -32.64 10.65
N GLY A 206 1.53 -31.77 9.69
CA GLY A 206 2.13 -30.46 9.52
C GLY A 206 1.39 -29.41 10.33
N LYS A 207 2.11 -28.37 10.70
CA LYS A 207 1.63 -27.22 11.45
C LYS A 207 2.21 -25.95 10.83
N LEU A 208 1.33 -24.97 10.63
CA LEU A 208 1.69 -23.62 10.29
C LEU A 208 2.30 -22.93 11.51
N GLN A 209 3.49 -22.36 11.32
CA GLN A 209 4.26 -21.70 12.36
C GLN A 209 5.10 -20.60 11.73
N ALA A 210 5.39 -19.54 12.48
CA ALA A 210 6.23 -18.46 12.01
C ALA A 210 7.35 -18.15 13.00
N PHE A 211 8.51 -17.79 12.45
CA PHE A 211 9.70 -17.42 13.19
C PHE A 211 10.13 -16.03 12.76
N LEU A 212 10.49 -15.22 13.74
CA LEU A 212 10.94 -13.85 13.55
C LEU A 212 12.41 -13.76 13.92
N LEU A 213 13.24 -13.34 12.96
CA LEU A 213 14.59 -12.90 13.20
C LEU A 213 14.55 -11.36 13.28
N LYS A 214 14.88 -10.82 14.46
CA LYS A 214 14.75 -9.38 14.74
C LYS A 214 16.01 -8.81 15.36
N VAL A 215 16.43 -7.65 14.87
CA VAL A 215 17.53 -6.88 15.45
C VAL A 215 17.14 -6.31 16.82
N LYS A 216 17.91 -6.62 17.87
CA LYS A 216 17.72 -6.16 19.26
C LYS A 216 18.19 -4.73 19.50
N ASN A 217 19.19 -4.29 18.76
CA ASN A 217 19.79 -2.96 18.84
C ASN A 217 19.55 -2.13 17.56
N PRO A 218 18.30 -2.02 17.06
CA PRO A 218 18.05 -1.45 15.76
C PRO A 218 18.35 0.04 15.75
N SER A 219 18.86 0.54 14.63
CA SER A 219 19.14 1.96 14.45
C SER A 219 19.02 2.33 12.99
N ALA A 220 18.22 3.36 12.71
CA ALA A 220 18.10 3.94 11.37
C ALA A 220 19.39 4.66 10.89
N LEU A 221 20.34 4.92 11.80
CA LEU A 221 21.59 5.63 11.52
C LEU A 221 22.80 4.70 11.37
N LYS A 222 22.70 3.47 11.87
CA LYS A 222 23.78 2.48 11.77
C LYS A 222 23.55 1.58 10.56
N LYS A 223 24.64 1.01 10.06
CA LYS A 223 24.62 0.02 8.97
C LYS A 223 25.23 -1.31 9.38
N ASP A 224 25.85 -1.36 10.55
CA ASP A 224 26.62 -2.49 11.06
C ASP A 224 26.52 -2.61 12.59
N GLY A 225 27.12 -3.69 13.11
CA GLY A 225 27.14 -3.97 14.55
C GLY A 225 25.76 -4.34 15.11
N PHE A 226 24.86 -4.81 14.26
CA PHE A 226 23.56 -5.29 14.67
C PHE A 226 23.67 -6.65 15.33
N ILE A 227 22.82 -6.87 16.34
CA ILE A 227 22.65 -8.14 17.04
C ILE A 227 21.21 -8.55 16.82
N PHE A 228 20.97 -9.76 16.34
CA PHE A 228 19.62 -10.30 16.18
C PHE A 228 19.37 -11.51 17.07
N GLU A 229 18.09 -11.72 17.36
CA GLU A 229 17.59 -12.93 18.00
C GLU A 229 16.48 -13.56 17.14
N GLN A 230 16.32 -14.87 17.27
CA GLN A 230 15.25 -15.63 16.66
C GLN A 230 14.17 -15.94 17.71
N THR A 231 12.90 -15.65 17.39
CA THR A 231 11.75 -15.94 18.27
C THR A 231 10.62 -16.59 17.46
N LYS A 232 10.02 -17.65 17.99
CA LYS A 232 8.78 -18.22 17.44
C LYS A 232 7.60 -17.30 17.78
N LEU A 233 6.79 -16.96 16.78
CA LEU A 233 5.63 -16.09 16.93
C LEU A 233 4.39 -16.92 17.26
N GLU A 234 3.77 -16.66 18.42
CA GLU A 234 2.52 -17.32 18.84
C GLU A 234 1.27 -16.76 18.15
N ASN A 235 1.26 -15.47 17.83
CA ASN A 235 0.17 -14.77 17.14
C ASN A 235 0.73 -14.08 15.89
N PHE A 236 1.21 -14.89 14.96
CA PHE A 236 1.93 -14.40 13.80
C PHE A 236 1.03 -13.65 12.82
N GLU A 237 -0.25 -14.00 12.69
CA GLU A 237 -1.13 -13.30 11.75
C GLU A 237 -1.25 -11.80 12.08
N ASN A 238 -1.24 -11.44 13.37
CA ASN A 238 -1.34 -10.05 13.82
C ASN A 238 0.04 -9.41 14.09
N TYR A 239 1.13 -10.01 13.61
CA TYR A 239 2.47 -9.43 13.78
C TYR A 239 2.61 -8.17 12.92
N ILE A 240 2.77 -7.01 13.57
CA ILE A 240 3.01 -5.71 12.93
C ILE A 240 4.49 -5.59 12.55
N LEU A 241 4.74 -5.30 11.27
CA LEU A 241 6.09 -5.17 10.71
C LEU A 241 6.89 -4.03 11.37
N SER A 242 8.19 -4.24 11.54
CA SER A 242 9.09 -3.23 12.10
C SER A 242 9.23 -2.01 11.17
N PRO A 243 9.27 -0.79 11.71
CA PRO A 243 9.17 0.43 10.91
C PRO A 243 10.53 0.89 10.33
N TYR A 244 11.22 0.04 9.57
CA TYR A 244 12.54 0.33 9.01
C TYR A 244 12.57 0.22 7.49
N ALA A 245 13.23 1.17 6.82
CA ALA A 245 13.37 1.19 5.36
C ALA A 245 14.45 0.25 4.80
N TYR A 246 15.17 -0.47 5.66
CA TYR A 246 16.25 -1.37 5.26
C TYR A 246 16.14 -2.65 6.09
N VAL A 247 16.54 -3.77 5.48
CA VAL A 247 16.58 -5.08 6.13
C VAL A 247 18.03 -5.60 6.05
N PRO A 248 18.72 -5.77 7.20
CA PRO A 248 18.40 -5.25 8.54
C PRO A 248 18.44 -3.69 8.63
N PRO A 249 17.86 -3.06 9.66
CA PRO A 249 17.29 -3.63 10.89
C PRO A 249 15.80 -3.98 10.81
N GLY A 250 15.18 -3.92 9.63
CA GLY A 250 13.86 -4.50 9.37
C GLY A 250 13.84 -6.01 9.64
N ASP A 251 12.64 -6.57 9.66
CA ASP A 251 12.42 -7.94 10.08
C ASP A 251 12.85 -8.95 9.00
N CYS A 252 13.24 -10.14 9.43
CA CYS A 252 13.22 -11.33 8.59
C CYS A 252 12.20 -12.32 9.18
N ILE A 253 11.19 -12.68 8.39
CA ILE A 253 10.04 -13.47 8.83
C ILE A 253 9.99 -14.78 8.05
N ILE A 254 10.13 -15.90 8.74
CA ILE A 254 10.04 -17.22 8.12
C ILE A 254 8.69 -17.82 8.48
N ILE A 255 7.85 -18.09 7.48
CA ILE A 255 6.56 -18.78 7.67
C ILE A 255 6.71 -20.20 7.12
N GLU A 256 6.43 -21.19 7.95
CA GLU A 256 6.62 -22.59 7.59
C GLU A 256 5.36 -23.41 7.84
N PHE A 257 5.03 -24.26 6.87
CA PHE A 257 4.20 -25.42 7.07
C PHE A 257 5.10 -26.66 7.17
N ASP A 258 5.37 -27.12 8.39
CA ASP A 258 6.26 -28.26 8.66
C ASP A 258 5.86 -28.95 9.97
N ILE A 259 6.62 -29.96 10.39
CA ILE A 259 6.52 -30.54 11.73
C ILE A 259 6.76 -29.43 12.77
N GLU A 260 5.93 -29.40 13.81
CA GLU A 260 6.06 -28.41 14.88
C GLU A 260 7.47 -28.40 15.50
N LYS A 261 8.05 -27.19 15.59
CA LYS A 261 9.38 -26.96 16.16
C LYS A 261 9.47 -25.58 16.83
N ASP A 262 10.49 -25.40 17.67
CA ASP A 262 10.69 -24.16 18.44
C ASP A 262 11.62 -23.15 17.74
N LYS A 263 12.39 -23.60 16.74
CA LYS A 263 13.30 -22.78 15.95
C LYS A 263 13.30 -23.23 14.50
N THR A 264 13.59 -22.29 13.60
CA THR A 264 13.94 -22.55 12.21
C THR A 264 15.45 -22.48 11.98
N ASP A 265 15.91 -23.23 10.99
CA ASP A 265 17.24 -23.17 10.37
C ASP A 265 17.27 -22.22 9.15
N LYS A 266 16.13 -21.65 8.76
CA LYS A 266 15.98 -20.72 7.64
C LYS A 266 16.35 -19.29 8.04
N ILE A 267 16.82 -18.53 7.06
CA ILE A 267 17.26 -17.16 7.23
C ILE A 267 17.15 -16.42 5.89
N CYS A 268 16.50 -15.26 5.91
CA CYS A 268 16.32 -14.45 4.71
C CYS A 268 17.66 -14.07 4.08
N GLU A 269 17.68 -13.94 2.75
CA GLU A 269 18.90 -13.62 2.00
C GLU A 269 19.61 -12.35 2.52
N SER A 270 18.87 -11.28 2.83
CA SER A 270 19.46 -10.03 3.34
C SER A 270 20.18 -10.19 4.68
N TYR A 271 19.63 -11.00 5.58
CA TYR A 271 20.24 -11.32 6.87
C TYR A 271 21.49 -12.17 6.66
N THR A 272 21.43 -13.17 5.77
CA THR A 272 22.59 -13.99 5.38
C THR A 272 23.73 -13.12 4.88
N VAL A 273 23.46 -12.24 3.92
CA VAL A 273 24.45 -11.31 3.37
C VAL A 273 25.00 -10.36 4.43
N ALA A 274 24.17 -9.88 5.37
CA ALA A 274 24.62 -9.02 6.46
C ALA A 274 25.54 -9.76 7.46
N ILE A 275 25.27 -11.05 7.73
CA ILE A 275 26.14 -11.90 8.56
C ILE A 275 27.49 -12.12 7.87
N GLU A 276 27.49 -12.45 6.58
CA GLU A 276 28.72 -12.67 5.81
C GLU A 276 29.61 -11.43 5.75
N ARG A 277 29.01 -10.24 5.71
CA ARG A 277 29.73 -8.96 5.79
C ARG A 277 30.23 -8.61 7.19
N GLY A 278 29.72 -9.29 8.22
CA GLY A 278 30.00 -9.00 9.62
C GLY A 278 29.19 -7.83 10.20
N ASP A 279 28.19 -7.34 9.45
CA ASP A 279 27.30 -6.24 9.84
C ASP A 279 26.26 -6.69 10.88
N LEU A 280 25.93 -7.99 10.87
CA LEU A 280 24.91 -8.62 11.71
C LEU A 280 25.50 -9.85 12.43
N LYS A 281 25.15 -10.03 13.71
CA LYS A 281 25.58 -11.18 14.52
C LYS A 281 24.41 -11.75 15.31
N GLU A 282 24.37 -13.07 15.45
CA GLU A 282 23.42 -13.73 16.35
C GLU A 282 23.87 -13.53 17.80
N GLU A 283 22.91 -13.34 18.70
CA GLU A 283 23.15 -13.25 20.15
C GLU A 283 23.51 -14.59 20.80
#